data_AF-A0A8E0WVX2-F1
#
_entry.id   AF-A0A8E0WVX2-F1
#
_cell.length_a   1.000
_cell.length_b   1.000
_cell.length_c   1.000
_cell.angle_alpha   90.00
_cell.angle_beta   90.00
_cell.angle_gamma   90.00
#
_symmetry.space_group_name_H-M   'P 1'
#
loop_
_entity.id
_entity.type
_entity.pdbx_description
1 polymer ?
#
loop_
_entity_poly.entity_id
_entity_poly.type
_entity_poly.pdbx_seq_one_letter_code
_entity_poly.pdbx_strand_id
1 'polypeptide(L)' 'MAMGAAIGLRDDFDAVGLRRLARATRSANQGRRLLALAEIYDGGSRSDAARIGGVTLQIVRDWVVRCNRPVVTAAAEP' A
#
# COMPACT_ATOMS: atom_id res chain seq x y z
N MET A 1 16.02 3.24 20.74
CA MET A 1 14.71 2.64 20.43
C MET A 1 14.16 3.33 19.19
N ALA A 2 14.43 2.80 17.99
CA ALA A 2 13.97 3.40 16.74
C ALA A 2 12.64 2.74 16.35
N MET A 3 11.54 3.43 16.67
CA MET A 3 10.20 3.07 16.22
C MET A 3 10.19 3.14 14.69
N GLY A 4 9.93 1.99 14.04
CA GLY A 4 10.16 1.76 12.62
C GLY A 4 9.70 2.92 11.75
N ALA A 5 10.65 3.50 11.01
CA ALA A 5 10.44 4.62 10.12
C ALA A 5 9.16 4.42 9.29
N ALA A 6 8.18 5.31 9.48
CA ALA A 6 7.11 5.50 8.53
C ALA A 6 7.80 5.72 7.18
N ILE A 7 7.69 4.73 6.31
CA ILE A 7 8.19 4.80 4.93
C ILE A 7 7.63 6.09 4.37
N GLY A 8 8.50 7.07 4.09
CA GLY A 8 8.11 8.45 3.79
C GLY A 8 6.98 8.49 2.78
N LEU A 9 5.75 8.67 3.29
CA LEU A 9 4.56 8.79 2.48
C LEU A 9 4.79 10.00 1.59
N ARG A 10 4.71 9.83 0.28
CA ARG A 10 4.36 10.98 -0.56
C ARG A 10 3.03 11.48 -0.06
N ASP A 11 2.99 12.75 0.34
CA ASP A 11 1.80 13.46 0.82
C ASP A 11 0.61 13.38 -0.17
N ASP A 12 0.92 13.02 -1.42
CA ASP A 12 -0.04 12.76 -2.50
C ASP A 12 -1.01 11.58 -2.23
N PHE A 13 -0.70 10.64 -1.31
CA PHE A 13 -1.49 9.41 -1.09
C PHE A 13 -2.07 9.31 0.32
N ASP A 14 -3.35 9.66 0.46
CA ASP A 14 -4.19 9.44 1.65
C ASP A 14 -4.92 8.08 1.58
N ALA A 15 -5.15 7.45 2.74
CA ALA A 15 -6.07 6.33 2.95
C ALA A 15 -7.45 6.55 2.29
N VAL A 16 -7.99 7.77 2.33
CA VAL A 16 -9.25 8.13 1.67
C VAL A 16 -9.12 8.03 0.14
N GLY A 17 -8.01 8.48 -0.42
CA GLY A 17 -7.69 8.36 -1.85
C GLY A 17 -7.60 6.90 -2.29
N LEU A 18 -6.91 6.08 -1.50
CA LEU A 18 -6.79 4.63 -1.72
C LEU A 18 -8.15 3.93 -1.65
N ARG A 19 -9.03 4.29 -0.69
CA ARG A 19 -10.40 3.77 -0.59
C ARG A 19 -11.26 4.15 -1.80
N ARG A 20 -11.10 5.37 -2.35
CA ARG A 20 -11.79 5.80 -3.58
C ARG A 20 -11.30 5.03 -4.81
N LEU A 21 -9.98 4.87 -4.97
CA LEU A 21 -9.39 4.06 -6.04
C LEU A 21 -9.81 2.59 -5.94
N ALA A 22 -9.90 2.05 -4.72
CA ALA A 22 -10.39 0.69 -4.46
C ALA A 22 -11.85 0.50 -4.89
N ARG A 23 -12.68 1.54 -4.80
CA ARG A 23 -14.07 1.53 -5.27
C ARG A 23 -14.17 1.73 -6.78
N ALA A 24 -13.25 2.50 -7.37
CA ALA A 24 -13.20 2.73 -8.80
C ALA A 24 -12.63 1.54 -9.59
N THR A 25 -11.82 0.68 -8.96
CA THR A 25 -11.29 -0.51 -9.64
C THR A 25 -12.36 -1.57 -9.82
N ARG A 26 -12.39 -2.13 -11.03
CA ARG A 26 -13.30 -3.22 -11.41
C ARG A 26 -12.80 -4.59 -10.94
N SER A 27 -11.55 -4.68 -10.49
CA SER A 27 -10.94 -5.92 -10.02
C SER A 27 -11.06 -6.04 -8.50
N ALA A 28 -11.82 -7.03 -8.04
CA ALA A 28 -12.01 -7.30 -6.61
C ALA A 28 -10.68 -7.52 -5.87
N ASN A 29 -9.70 -8.16 -6.52
CA ASN A 29 -8.38 -8.38 -5.95
C ASN A 29 -7.59 -7.06 -5.80
N GLN A 30 -7.69 -6.18 -6.79
CA GLN A 30 -7.05 -4.86 -6.72
C GLN A 30 -7.72 -3.97 -5.67
N GLY A 31 -9.05 -4.04 -5.55
CA GLY A 31 -9.81 -3.32 -4.52
C GLY A 31 -9.39 -3.71 -3.12
N ARG A 32 -9.30 -5.02 -2.82
CA ARG A 32 -8.82 -5.52 -1.52
C ARG A 32 -7.39 -5.08 -1.19
N ARG A 33 -6.49 -5.09 -2.19
CA ARG A 33 -5.11 -4.60 -2.03
C ARG A 33 -5.06 -3.11 -1.68
N LEU A 34 -5.86 -2.30 -2.36
CA LEU A 34 -5.93 -0.86 -2.10
C LEU A 34 -6.56 -0.54 -0.74
N LEU A 35 -7.57 -1.31 -0.31
CA LEU A 35 -8.15 -1.18 1.05
C LEU A 35 -7.16 -1.60 2.14
N ALA A 36 -6.43 -2.69 1.93
CA ALA A 36 -5.38 -3.11 2.85
C ALA A 36 -4.28 -2.04 2.97
N LEU A 37 -3.89 -1.41 1.86
CA LEU A 37 -2.94 -0.29 1.89
C LEU A 37 -3.53 0.94 2.58
N ALA A 38 -4.80 1.28 2.33
CA ALA A 38 -5.47 2.39 3.02
C ALA A 38 -5.42 2.23 4.53
N GLU A 39 -5.66 1.01 5.04
CA GLU A 39 -5.59 0.73 6.47
C GLU A 39 -4.20 0.96 7.06
N ILE A 40 -3.13 0.56 6.35
CA ILE A 40 -1.75 0.84 6.76
C ILE A 40 -1.46 2.35 6.80
N TYR A 41 -1.98 3.08 5.81
CA TYR A 41 -1.80 4.52 5.66
C TYR A 41 -2.60 5.31 6.72
N ASP A 42 -3.75 4.79 7.14
CA ASP A 42 -4.59 5.34 8.23
C ASP A 42 -3.97 5.11 9.62
N GLY A 43 -2.81 4.45 9.70
CA GLY A 43 -2.14 4.08 10.95
C GLY A 43 -2.61 2.75 11.55
N GLY A 44 -3.42 1.99 10.82
CA GLY A 44 -3.88 0.66 11.20
C GLY A 44 -2.78 -0.40 11.21
N SER A 45 -3.04 -1.51 11.89
CA SER A 45 -2.07 -2.59 12.03
C SER A 45 -1.97 -3.43 10.75
N ARG A 46 -0.77 -3.95 10.48
CA ARG A 46 -0.52 -4.84 9.33
C ARG A 46 -1.42 -6.08 9.35
N SER A 47 -1.84 -6.52 10.52
CA SER A 47 -2.75 -7.65 10.73
C SER A 47 -4.17 -7.35 10.25
N ASP A 48 -4.66 -6.14 10.46
CA ASP A 48 -5.98 -5.73 9.98
C ASP A 48 -5.97 -5.55 8.47
N ALA A 49 -4.92 -4.95 7.93
CA ALA A 49 -4.69 -4.89 6.49
C ALA A 49 -4.63 -6.29 5.84
N ALA A 50 -3.98 -7.26 6.49
CA ALA A 50 -3.92 -8.65 6.05
C ALA A 50 -5.31 -9.30 6.00
N ARG A 51 -6.14 -9.05 7.03
CA ARG A 51 -7.53 -9.51 7.10
C ARG A 51 -8.39 -8.90 5.98
N ILE A 52 -8.23 -7.60 5.72
CA ILE A 52 -8.93 -6.89 4.63
C ILE A 52 -8.50 -7.42 3.25
N GLY A 53 -7.21 -7.66 3.08
CA GLY A 53 -6.61 -8.18 1.85
C GLY A 53 -6.91 -9.66 1.60
N GLY A 54 -7.26 -10.43 2.64
CA GLY A 54 -7.34 -11.89 2.59
C GLY A 54 -5.98 -12.55 2.34
N VAL A 55 -4.90 -11.90 2.79
CA VAL A 55 -3.51 -12.31 2.52
C VAL A 55 -2.69 -12.32 3.80
N THR A 56 -1.47 -12.84 3.72
CA THR A 56 -0.55 -12.84 4.87
C THR A 56 0.11 -11.46 5.07
N LEU A 57 0.60 -11.21 6.28
CA LEU A 57 1.36 -10.02 6.65
C LEU A 57 2.55 -9.73 5.70
N GLN A 58 3.18 -10.80 5.20
CA GLN A 58 4.32 -10.69 4.28
C GLN A 58 3.89 -10.15 2.92
N ILE A 59 2.70 -10.54 2.44
CA ILE A 59 2.14 -10.03 1.19
C ILE A 59 1.74 -8.55 1.35
N VAL A 60 1.14 -8.16 2.48
CA VAL A 60 0.84 -6.74 2.76
C VAL A 60 2.12 -5.92 2.76
N ARG A 61 3.21 -6.43 3.36
CA ARG A 61 4.51 -5.76 3.35
C ARG A 61 5.08 -5.62 1.94
N ASP A 62 5.02 -6.67 1.13
CA ASP A 62 5.38 -6.59 -0.30
C ASP A 62 4.56 -5.52 -1.02
N TRP A 63 3.26 -5.45 -0.75
CA TRP A 63 2.39 -4.48 -1.38
C TRP A 63 2.78 -3.04 -1.08
N VAL A 64 3.10 -2.73 0.19
CA VAL A 64 3.58 -1.41 0.62
C VAL A 64 4.91 -1.08 -0.03
N VAL A 65 5.86 -2.02 -0.01
CA VAL A 65 7.19 -1.82 -0.62
C VAL A 65 7.08 -1.58 -2.13
N ARG A 66 6.21 -2.32 -2.82
CA ARG A 66 6.00 -2.19 -4.27
C ARG A 66 5.25 -0.92 -4.64
N CYS A 67 4.33 -0.46 -3.80
CA CYS A 67 3.63 0.81 -3.97
C CYS A 67 4.60 2.00 -3.74
N ASN A 68 5.55 1.84 -2.83
CA ASN A 68 6.56 2.86 -2.53
C ASN A 68 7.81 2.80 -3.42
N ARG A 69 8.00 1.73 -4.21
CA ARG A 69 9.04 1.71 -5.22
C ARG A 69 8.69 2.78 -6.27
N PRO A 70 9.50 3.84 -6.43
CA PRO A 70 9.32 4.72 -7.55
C PRO A 70 9.43 3.87 -8.81
N VAL A 71 8.58 4.16 -9.80
CA VAL A 71 8.91 3.85 -11.19
C VAL A 71 10.18 4.62 -11.52
N VAL A 72 11.33 4.09 -11.09
CA VAL A 72 12.59 4.50 -11.68
C VAL A 72 12.49 3.96 -13.09
N THR A 73 12.13 4.86 -14.00
CA THR A 73 12.46 4.73 -15.40
C THR A 73 13.89 4.24 -15.43
N ALA A 74 14.08 3.01 -15.90
CA ALA A 74 15.38 2.51 -16.26
C ALA A 74 15.83 3.27 -17.51
N ALA A 75 16.13 4.56 -17.34
CA ALA A 75 17.06 5.27 -18.18
C ALA A 75 18.45 4.88 -17.65
N ALA A 76 18.97 3.79 -18.19
CA ALA A 76 20.39 3.47 -18.17
C ALA A 76 20.71 2.85 -19.52
N GLU A 77 20.79 3.73 -20.53
CA GLU A 77 21.61 3.49 -21.72
C GLU A 77 23.09 3.50 -21.33
N PRO A 78 23.91 2.71 -22.03
CA PRO A 78 25.19 3.19 -22.56
C PRO A 78 25.12 3.40 -24.08
#